data_AF-A0A8T2IEW5-F1
#
_entry.id   AF-A0A8T2IEW5-F1
#
_cell.length_a   1.000
_cell.length_b   1.000
_cell.length_c   1.000
_cell.angle_alpha   90.00
_cell.angle_beta   90.00
_cell.angle_gamma   90.00
#
_symmetry.space_group_name_H-M   'P 1'
#
loop_
_entity.id
_entity.type
_entity.pdbx_description
1 polymer ?
#
loop_
_entity_poly.entity_id
_entity_poly.type
_entity_poly.pdbx_seq_one_letter_code
_entity_poly.pdbx_strand_id
1 'polypeptide(L)'
;METPKEDETSGDHCMAIDSTDQELSRCANRVTKYDLMRPSNKVRHLVLCEDHRGRMVKHQCCPGCSYFCKAGTFMECQPDSSISHRFHQACATHVNNASYCPHCGEDGSKAKEVTIAKADTTSTISPVTYEQDKERRVDGQADTTTESEFGAEKPQDDKPEAPTSHTGGTPEPPETPTTGKPSALTQGPVKETLESALLALDAEKPKKLRFHPKQLYFSARQGELQKVLMMLVDGIDPNYKMEQHSRRTPLHAAAEMGYTDICHMLVQAGANLDSCSEDQRTPLMEAAENNHLDTVKYLVKAGALLDPKDSEGSSCLHLAAKKGHYDMVKYLISHELMNVNCQDDGGWTPMIWATEYKHVDLVKLLHSKGADIHIRDNEENICLHWAAFAGSVEIAEILLASKCDLQAANIHGDTPLHIAARENRYECA
;
A
#
# COMPACT_ATOMS: atom_id res chain seq x y z
N MET A 1 -6.44 40.57 -39.11
CA MET A 1 -5.29 39.66 -39.20
C MET A 1 -5.68 38.43 -38.38
N GLU A 2 -6.63 37.66 -38.88
CA GLU A 2 -6.41 36.53 -39.80
C GLU A 2 -5.93 35.29 -39.05
N THR A 3 -6.89 34.42 -38.75
CA THR A 3 -6.69 33.04 -38.32
C THR A 3 -6.03 32.25 -39.45
N PRO A 4 -5.02 31.39 -39.18
CA PRO A 4 -4.52 30.45 -40.17
C PRO A 4 -5.66 29.48 -40.55
N LYS A 5 -5.81 29.22 -41.85
CA LYS A 5 -6.78 28.25 -42.36
C LYS A 5 -6.39 26.84 -41.94
N GLU A 6 -7.34 26.07 -41.44
CA GLU A 6 -7.20 24.62 -41.27
C GLU A 6 -7.37 23.96 -42.65
N ASP A 7 -6.42 23.10 -43.04
CA ASP A 7 -6.55 22.30 -44.27
C ASP A 7 -7.51 21.12 -44.03
N GLU A 8 -8.78 21.30 -44.41
CA GLU A 8 -9.87 20.31 -44.32
C GLU A 8 -9.71 19.13 -45.32
N THR A 9 -8.63 18.34 -45.20
CA THR A 9 -8.44 17.12 -46.02
C THR A 9 -7.92 15.89 -45.25
N SER A 10 -7.85 15.93 -43.91
CA SER A 10 -7.24 14.86 -43.09
C SER A 10 -8.16 14.07 -42.15
N GLY A 11 -9.49 14.27 -42.21
CA GLY A 11 -10.44 13.70 -41.23
C GLY A 11 -10.48 12.17 -41.13
N ASP A 12 -10.33 11.44 -42.23
CA ASP A 12 -10.62 10.00 -42.29
C ASP A 12 -9.43 9.06 -41.97
N HIS A 13 -8.22 9.57 -41.72
CA HIS A 13 -6.99 8.78 -41.73
C HIS A 13 -6.23 8.76 -40.39
N CYS A 14 -5.53 7.65 -40.14
CA CYS A 14 -4.81 7.40 -38.89
C CYS A 14 -3.65 8.40 -38.70
N MET A 15 -3.60 9.05 -37.54
CA MET A 15 -2.56 10.02 -37.18
C MET A 15 -1.25 9.36 -36.71
N ALA A 16 -1.16 8.02 -36.71
CA ALA A 16 0.02 7.29 -36.27
C ALA A 16 1.23 7.46 -37.21
N ILE A 17 2.41 7.55 -36.61
CA ILE A 17 3.69 7.43 -37.30
C ILE A 17 4.33 6.13 -36.82
N ASP A 18 4.47 5.16 -37.72
CA ASP A 18 5.24 3.94 -37.47
C ASP A 18 6.73 4.24 -37.63
N SER A 19 7.57 3.69 -36.74
CA SER A 19 9.02 3.75 -36.86
C SER A 19 9.63 2.36 -36.96
N THR A 20 10.60 2.17 -37.85
CA THR A 20 11.35 0.91 -37.99
C THR A 20 12.80 1.28 -38.24
N ASP A 21 13.71 0.93 -37.33
CA ASP A 21 15.14 1.27 -37.43
C ASP A 21 15.39 2.78 -37.66
N GLN A 22 14.63 3.63 -36.95
CA GLN A 22 14.59 5.11 -37.04
C GLN A 22 13.95 5.70 -38.31
N GLU A 23 13.68 4.90 -39.36
CA GLU A 23 12.88 5.35 -40.51
C GLU A 23 11.42 5.60 -40.09
N LEU A 24 10.83 6.69 -40.57
CA LEU A 24 9.48 7.14 -40.18
C LEU A 24 8.49 7.03 -41.34
N SER A 25 7.34 6.42 -41.08
CA SER A 25 6.25 6.27 -42.05
C SER A 25 4.91 6.66 -41.43
N ARG A 26 4.08 7.43 -42.16
CA ARG A 26 2.72 7.74 -41.73
C ARG A 26 1.80 6.56 -42.05
N CYS A 27 0.90 6.24 -41.12
CA CYS A 27 -0.12 5.24 -41.38
C CYS A 27 -1.12 5.74 -42.45
N ALA A 28 -1.39 4.92 -43.47
CA ALA A 28 -2.36 5.21 -44.53
C ALA A 28 -3.76 4.63 -44.23
N ASN A 29 -3.96 3.94 -43.10
CA ASN A 29 -5.22 3.29 -42.77
C ASN A 29 -6.30 4.32 -42.44
N ARG A 30 -7.53 4.04 -42.88
CA ARG A 30 -8.73 4.79 -42.48
C ARG A 30 -9.09 4.51 -41.02
N VAL A 31 -9.75 5.48 -40.39
CA VAL A 31 -10.24 5.37 -39.01
C VAL A 31 -11.75 5.15 -39.00
N THR A 32 -12.17 4.10 -38.30
CA THR A 32 -13.58 3.73 -38.10
C THR A 32 -14.18 4.31 -36.82
N LYS A 33 -13.35 4.71 -35.85
CA LYS A 33 -13.79 5.20 -34.54
C LYS A 33 -12.98 6.41 -34.08
N TYR A 34 -13.68 7.52 -33.85
CA TYR A 34 -13.11 8.86 -33.63
C TYR A 34 -12.76 9.19 -32.16
N ASP A 35 -12.65 8.21 -31.26
CA ASP A 35 -12.19 8.53 -29.89
C ASP A 35 -10.74 9.06 -29.92
N LEU A 36 -10.51 10.14 -29.17
CA LEU A 36 -9.20 10.77 -29.02
C LEU A 36 -8.31 9.96 -28.06
N MET A 37 -7.14 9.56 -28.56
CA MET A 37 -6.15 8.76 -27.84
C MET A 37 -4.91 9.59 -27.50
N ARG A 38 -4.29 9.37 -26.33
CA ARG A 38 -3.13 10.17 -25.88
C ARG A 38 -2.01 9.29 -25.30
N PRO A 39 -0.85 9.13 -25.97
CA PRO A 39 0.27 8.33 -25.46
C PRO A 39 0.96 8.87 -24.20
N SER A 40 0.99 10.19 -24.01
CA SER A 40 1.50 10.84 -22.79
C SER A 40 1.05 12.29 -22.68
N ASN A 41 1.23 12.90 -21.51
CA ASN A 41 0.97 14.33 -21.29
C ASN A 41 1.86 15.28 -22.11
N LYS A 42 2.94 14.80 -22.73
CA LYS A 42 3.80 15.59 -23.64
C LYS A 42 3.33 15.52 -25.11
N VAL A 43 2.47 14.55 -25.45
CA VAL A 43 1.98 14.32 -26.81
C VAL A 43 0.57 14.92 -26.96
N ARG A 44 0.23 15.39 -28.16
CA ARG A 44 -1.14 15.83 -28.52
C ARG A 44 -2.10 14.63 -28.63
N HIS A 45 -3.41 14.88 -28.65
CA HIS A 45 -4.36 13.81 -28.96
C HIS A 45 -4.17 13.32 -30.40
N LEU A 46 -4.36 12.01 -30.60
CA LEU A 46 -4.25 11.31 -31.87
C LEU A 46 -5.56 10.57 -32.13
N VAL A 47 -6.01 10.59 -33.39
CA VAL A 47 -7.07 9.73 -33.91
C VAL A 47 -6.41 8.55 -34.60
N LEU A 48 -6.68 7.33 -34.14
CA LEU A 48 -5.94 6.12 -34.49
C LEU A 48 -6.87 5.06 -35.10
N CYS A 49 -6.38 4.31 -36.09
CA CYS A 49 -7.06 3.11 -36.60
C CYS A 49 -6.97 1.95 -35.58
N GLU A 50 -7.80 0.92 -35.72
CA GLU A 50 -7.94 -0.16 -34.73
C GLU A 50 -6.63 -0.92 -34.43
N ASP A 51 -5.76 -1.11 -35.43
CA ASP A 51 -4.42 -1.70 -35.23
C ASP A 51 -3.55 -0.83 -34.30
N HIS A 52 -3.44 0.47 -34.60
CA HIS A 52 -2.69 1.41 -33.76
C HIS A 52 -3.33 1.61 -32.38
N ARG A 53 -4.66 1.55 -32.26
CA ARG A 53 -5.37 1.53 -30.96
C ARG A 53 -4.97 0.32 -30.13
N GLY A 54 -5.03 -0.89 -30.71
CA GLY A 54 -4.63 -2.12 -30.05
C GLY A 54 -3.17 -2.11 -29.61
N ARG A 55 -2.26 -1.56 -30.42
CA ARG A 55 -0.85 -1.37 -30.06
C ARG A 55 -0.65 -0.35 -28.94
N MET A 56 -1.41 0.75 -28.94
CA MET A 56 -1.31 1.76 -27.89
C MET A 56 -1.80 1.24 -26.54
N VAL A 57 -2.88 0.45 -26.51
CA VAL A 57 -3.36 -0.26 -25.30
C VAL A 57 -2.33 -1.27 -24.79
N LYS A 58 -1.53 -1.89 -25.67
CA LYS A 58 -0.42 -2.77 -25.33
C LYS A 58 0.90 -2.03 -25.00
N HIS A 59 0.86 -0.70 -24.82
CA HIS A 59 2.01 0.17 -24.57
C HIS A 59 3.16 0.04 -25.62
N GLN A 60 2.82 -0.29 -26.87
CA GLN A 60 3.76 -0.42 -28.00
C GLN A 60 3.95 0.91 -28.77
N CYS A 61 3.83 2.04 -28.07
CA CYS A 61 4.02 3.39 -28.59
C CYS A 61 4.97 4.13 -27.65
N CYS A 62 6.02 4.76 -28.19
CA CYS A 62 6.97 5.52 -27.39
C CYS A 62 6.27 6.78 -26.82
N PRO A 63 6.10 6.91 -25.49
CA PRO A 63 5.33 8.00 -24.87
C PRO A 63 5.96 9.38 -25.09
N GLY A 64 7.28 9.45 -25.31
CA GLY A 64 7.99 10.71 -25.48
C GLY A 64 7.92 11.30 -26.89
N CYS A 65 7.93 10.46 -27.94
CA CYS A 65 7.89 10.91 -29.34
C CYS A 65 6.61 10.51 -30.11
N SER A 66 5.71 9.74 -29.50
CA SER A 66 4.45 9.23 -30.08
C SER A 66 4.56 8.26 -31.26
N TYR A 67 5.76 7.75 -31.54
CA TYR A 67 5.97 6.81 -32.63
C TYR A 67 5.64 5.37 -32.22
N PHE A 68 5.04 4.63 -33.14
CA PHE A 68 4.74 3.21 -33.02
C PHE A 68 5.92 2.41 -33.57
N CYS A 69 6.89 2.12 -32.71
CA CYS A 69 8.15 1.53 -33.13
C CYS A 69 8.04 0.00 -33.23
N LYS A 70 8.35 -0.56 -34.41
CA LYS A 70 8.24 -1.99 -34.70
C LYS A 70 9.56 -2.76 -34.53
N ALA A 71 10.69 -2.07 -34.69
CA ALA A 71 12.03 -2.61 -34.54
C ALA A 71 12.98 -1.50 -34.03
N GLY A 72 14.08 -1.90 -33.39
CA GLY A 72 15.09 -0.99 -32.82
C GLY A 72 15.37 -1.27 -31.34
N THR A 73 16.15 -0.37 -30.71
CA THR A 73 16.56 -0.48 -29.30
C THR A 73 15.80 0.50 -28.42
N PHE A 74 15.28 0.01 -27.29
CA PHE A 74 14.42 0.76 -26.38
C PHE A 74 14.85 0.55 -24.93
N MET A 75 14.56 1.54 -24.08
CA MET A 75 14.50 1.35 -22.63
C MET A 75 13.13 0.77 -22.28
N GLU A 76 13.11 -0.30 -21.48
CA GLU A 76 11.90 -0.90 -20.94
C GLU A 76 11.84 -0.69 -19.42
N CYS A 77 10.82 0.04 -18.96
CA CYS A 77 10.51 0.24 -17.55
C CYS A 77 9.36 -0.69 -17.14
N GLN A 78 9.53 -1.44 -16.05
CA GLN A 78 8.55 -2.38 -15.49
C GLN A 78 8.19 -1.92 -14.07
N PRO A 79 7.21 -0.99 -13.92
CA PRO A 79 6.73 -0.54 -12.60
C PRO A 79 5.99 -1.65 -11.86
N ASP A 80 5.17 -2.41 -12.59
CA ASP A 80 4.47 -3.61 -12.14
C ASP A 80 4.96 -4.81 -12.96
N SER A 81 4.99 -6.00 -12.36
CA SER A 81 5.47 -7.24 -13.03
C SER A 81 4.63 -7.67 -14.25
N SER A 82 3.45 -7.06 -14.45
CA SER A 82 2.52 -7.37 -15.54
C SER A 82 2.50 -6.37 -16.69
N ILE A 83 3.10 -5.16 -16.55
CA ILE A 83 3.02 -4.09 -17.56
C ILE A 83 4.41 -3.49 -17.78
N SER A 84 4.91 -3.56 -19.03
CA SER A 84 6.16 -2.92 -19.43
C SER A 84 5.93 -1.72 -20.36
N HIS A 85 6.66 -0.63 -20.11
CA HIS A 85 6.62 0.59 -20.90
C HIS A 85 7.92 0.73 -21.70
N ARG A 86 7.82 0.78 -23.04
CA ARG A 86 8.97 0.95 -23.94
C ARG A 86 9.09 2.37 -24.46
N PHE A 87 10.30 2.93 -24.39
CA PHE A 87 10.61 4.29 -24.85
C PHE A 87 12.05 4.38 -25.35
N HIS A 88 12.35 5.32 -26.26
CA HIS A 88 13.74 5.59 -26.64
C HIS A 88 14.51 6.21 -25.47
N GLN A 89 15.80 5.91 -25.33
CA GLN A 89 16.66 6.53 -24.31
C GLN A 89 16.62 8.08 -24.35
N ALA A 90 16.70 8.66 -25.55
CA ALA A 90 16.56 10.11 -25.77
C ALA A 90 15.16 10.69 -25.46
N CYS A 91 14.14 9.84 -25.30
CA CYS A 91 12.79 10.22 -24.89
C CYS A 91 12.57 10.18 -23.37
N ALA A 92 13.55 9.72 -22.59
CA ALA A 92 13.51 9.80 -21.13
C ALA A 92 13.53 11.26 -20.66
N THR A 93 12.84 11.55 -19.56
CA THR A 93 12.95 12.86 -18.91
C THR A 93 14.16 12.84 -18.00
N HIS A 94 15.07 13.80 -18.11
CA HIS A 94 16.30 13.84 -17.30
C HIS A 94 16.24 14.98 -16.29
N VAL A 95 16.46 14.69 -15.00
CA VAL A 95 16.48 15.66 -13.90
C VAL A 95 17.57 15.26 -12.92
N ASN A 96 18.46 16.18 -12.56
CA ASN A 96 19.54 15.97 -11.57
C ASN A 96 20.35 14.68 -11.79
N ASN A 97 20.73 14.42 -13.05
CA ASN A 97 21.47 13.23 -13.50
C ASN A 97 20.74 11.87 -13.37
N ALA A 98 19.46 11.86 -12.99
CA ALA A 98 18.57 10.71 -13.08
C ALA A 98 17.71 10.78 -14.35
N SER A 99 17.41 9.62 -14.95
CA SER A 99 16.48 9.48 -16.06
C SER A 99 15.12 8.99 -15.55
N TYR A 100 14.03 9.36 -16.21
CA TYR A 100 12.66 9.01 -15.79
C TYR A 100 11.82 8.55 -16.97
N CYS A 101 11.03 7.50 -16.77
CA CYS A 101 10.14 6.96 -17.78
C CYS A 101 9.08 8.01 -18.20
N PRO A 102 8.92 8.33 -19.49
CA PRO A 102 7.95 9.34 -19.94
C PRO A 102 6.47 8.89 -19.84
N HIS A 103 6.20 7.65 -19.42
CA HIS A 103 4.86 7.12 -19.19
C HIS A 103 4.44 7.20 -17.70
N CYS A 104 5.09 6.42 -16.84
CA CYS A 104 4.77 6.33 -15.41
C CYS A 104 5.47 7.38 -14.53
N GLY A 105 6.54 8.01 -15.01
CA GLY A 105 7.34 8.97 -14.23
C GLY A 105 8.30 8.33 -13.22
N GLU A 106 8.44 7.01 -13.21
CA GLU A 106 9.40 6.31 -12.35
C GLU A 106 10.85 6.48 -12.81
N ASP A 107 11.78 6.24 -11.88
CA ASP A 107 13.22 6.27 -12.10
C ASP A 107 13.64 5.20 -13.14
N GLY A 108 14.20 5.68 -14.23
CA GLY A 108 14.71 4.91 -15.35
C GLY A 108 16.06 4.25 -15.08
N SER A 109 16.68 4.47 -13.92
CA SER A 109 17.91 3.77 -13.50
C SER A 109 17.79 2.23 -13.51
N LYS A 110 16.57 1.71 -13.33
CA LYS A 110 16.24 0.27 -13.38
C LYS A 110 15.69 -0.20 -14.73
N ALA A 111 15.53 0.70 -15.71
CA ALA A 111 15.00 0.33 -17.02
C ALA A 111 16.04 -0.52 -17.77
N LYS A 112 15.60 -1.64 -18.34
CA LYS A 112 16.45 -2.55 -19.12
C LYS A 112 16.51 -2.11 -20.57
N GLU A 113 17.66 -2.21 -21.20
CA GLU A 113 17.77 -2.05 -22.65
C GLU A 113 17.22 -3.32 -23.35
N VAL A 114 16.29 -3.13 -24.28
CA VAL A 114 15.59 -4.19 -25.00
C VAL A 114 15.61 -3.90 -26.50
N THR A 115 16.19 -4.81 -27.27
CA THR A 115 16.25 -4.74 -28.73
C THR A 115 15.15 -5.58 -29.35
N ILE A 116 14.32 -4.97 -30.20
CA ILE A 116 13.32 -5.66 -31.01
C ILE A 116 13.90 -5.84 -32.41
N ALA A 117 14.18 -7.09 -32.78
CA ALA A 117 14.67 -7.43 -34.11
C ALA A 117 13.60 -7.14 -35.19
N LYS A 118 14.07 -6.74 -36.37
CA LYS A 118 13.22 -6.59 -37.55
C LYS A 118 12.66 -7.96 -37.95
N ALA A 119 11.35 -8.04 -38.18
CA ALA A 119 10.75 -9.25 -38.70
C ALA A 119 11.10 -9.40 -40.19
N ASP A 120 12.08 -10.26 -40.51
CA ASP A 120 12.44 -10.58 -41.88
C ASP A 120 11.29 -11.30 -42.58
N THR A 121 10.61 -10.60 -43.49
CA THR A 121 9.56 -11.16 -44.32
C THR A 121 10.15 -11.97 -45.47
N THR A 122 10.64 -13.19 -45.16
CA THR A 122 10.85 -14.25 -46.17
C THR A 122 10.20 -15.54 -45.68
N SER A 123 9.35 -16.11 -46.51
CA SER A 123 8.33 -17.09 -46.11
C SER A 123 8.83 -18.54 -46.00
N THR A 124 7.97 -19.40 -45.42
CA THR A 124 7.61 -20.78 -45.90
C THR A 124 7.97 -21.97 -44.98
N ILE A 125 6.96 -22.50 -44.24
CA ILE A 125 6.65 -23.95 -43.99
C ILE A 125 7.70 -24.76 -43.15
N SER A 126 7.41 -25.62 -42.15
CA SER A 126 6.22 -26.40 -41.72
C SER A 126 6.27 -26.74 -40.19
N PRO A 127 5.28 -27.46 -39.59
CA PRO A 127 5.15 -27.68 -38.13
C PRO A 127 5.73 -29.03 -37.62
N VAL A 128 5.30 -29.45 -36.41
CA VAL A 128 5.67 -30.62 -35.56
C VAL A 128 7.10 -30.57 -34.97
N THR A 129 7.38 -31.00 -33.72
CA THR A 129 6.66 -31.82 -32.72
C THR A 129 6.70 -31.23 -31.29
N TYR A 130 5.72 -31.64 -30.46
CA TYR A 130 5.90 -31.69 -29.00
C TYR A 130 6.81 -32.89 -28.65
N GLU A 131 7.85 -32.68 -27.86
CA GLU A 131 8.36 -33.72 -26.96
C GLU A 131 8.50 -33.16 -25.55
N GLN A 132 8.07 -33.97 -24.58
CA GLN A 132 8.29 -33.73 -23.15
C GLN A 132 9.68 -34.25 -22.82
N ASP A 133 10.39 -33.61 -21.88
CA ASP A 133 11.04 -34.43 -20.88
C ASP A 133 11.06 -33.80 -19.49
N LYS A 134 11.13 -34.68 -18.48
CA LYS A 134 11.10 -34.38 -17.04
C LYS A 134 12.51 -34.40 -16.47
N GLU A 135 12.56 -34.09 -15.17
CA GLU A 135 13.63 -34.35 -14.18
C GLU A 135 14.51 -33.13 -13.81
N ARG A 136 14.91 -32.92 -12.54
CA ARG A 136 14.42 -33.38 -11.22
C ARG A 136 15.06 -32.48 -10.14
N ARG A 137 14.42 -32.29 -8.98
CA ARG A 137 15.01 -31.57 -7.82
C ARG A 137 16.28 -32.25 -7.31
N VAL A 138 17.25 -31.47 -6.81
CA VAL A 138 17.97 -31.69 -5.52
C VAL A 138 18.43 -30.32 -4.97
N ASP A 139 18.21 -30.07 -3.67
CA ASP A 139 18.78 -28.95 -2.90
C ASP A 139 20.24 -29.20 -2.47
N GLY A 140 21.04 -28.15 -2.31
CA GLY A 140 22.46 -28.27 -1.92
C GLY A 140 23.01 -27.03 -1.22
N GLN A 141 22.69 -26.89 0.06
CA GLN A 141 23.21 -25.87 0.97
C GLN A 141 24.58 -26.29 1.54
N ALA A 142 25.55 -25.37 1.65
CA ALA A 142 26.59 -25.39 2.69
C ALA A 142 27.42 -24.07 2.70
N ASP A 143 27.63 -23.51 3.89
CA ASP A 143 28.56 -22.42 4.18
C ASP A 143 30.04 -22.87 4.17
N THR A 144 30.99 -21.92 4.22
CA THR A 144 31.93 -21.73 5.37
C THR A 144 33.12 -20.80 5.06
N THR A 145 33.38 -19.83 5.96
CA THR A 145 34.69 -19.24 6.36
C THR A 145 35.60 -18.57 5.28
N THR A 146 36.49 -17.60 5.54
CA THR A 146 37.32 -17.30 6.73
C THR A 146 37.87 -15.85 6.70
N GLU A 147 38.25 -15.32 7.88
CA GLU A 147 39.30 -14.33 8.27
C GLU A 147 40.41 -13.92 7.26
N SER A 148 41.19 -12.81 7.38
CA SER A 148 41.19 -11.60 8.26
C SER A 148 42.17 -10.51 7.75
N GLU A 149 42.09 -9.32 8.36
CA GLU A 149 42.93 -8.09 8.35
C GLU A 149 44.39 -8.09 7.80
N PHE A 150 44.83 -6.97 7.19
CA PHE A 150 45.70 -5.95 7.83
C PHE A 150 46.01 -4.73 6.93
N GLY A 151 46.20 -3.54 7.54
CA GLY A 151 46.71 -2.33 6.84
C GLY A 151 46.24 -1.00 7.45
N ALA A 152 46.97 -0.49 8.45
CA ALA A 152 46.59 0.71 9.22
C ALA A 152 47.53 1.89 8.96
N GLU A 153 47.03 3.13 9.15
CA GLU A 153 47.82 4.26 9.68
C GLU A 153 46.92 5.38 10.27
N LYS A 154 47.46 6.13 11.24
CA LYS A 154 46.85 7.17 12.10
C LYS A 154 47.92 8.29 12.30
N PRO A 155 47.62 9.55 12.71
CA PRO A 155 47.10 9.97 14.04
C PRO A 155 45.97 11.07 13.98
N GLN A 156 45.07 11.24 14.98
CA GLN A 156 45.18 11.97 16.29
C GLN A 156 45.63 13.44 16.21
N ASP A 157 45.17 14.42 17.01
CA ASP A 157 44.02 14.69 17.91
C ASP A 157 43.87 16.26 17.91
N ASP A 158 42.86 16.98 18.43
CA ASP A 158 42.57 17.20 19.87
C ASP A 158 41.34 18.16 20.10
N LYS A 159 41.05 18.43 21.38
CA LYS A 159 39.81 18.90 22.04
C LYS A 159 39.51 20.43 22.06
N PRO A 160 38.25 20.89 22.31
CA PRO A 160 37.87 22.32 22.35
C PRO A 160 37.68 22.93 23.77
N GLU A 161 37.74 24.27 23.87
CA GLU A 161 37.29 25.07 25.04
C GLU A 161 36.67 26.44 24.66
N ALA A 162 35.89 27.01 25.58
CA ALA A 162 35.32 28.38 25.64
C ALA A 162 35.75 29.02 27.01
N PRO A 163 35.28 30.17 27.56
CA PRO A 163 34.07 30.99 27.28
C PRO A 163 34.23 32.54 27.53
N THR A 164 33.15 33.22 28.02
CA THR A 164 33.01 34.60 28.58
C THR A 164 32.70 35.78 27.61
N SER A 165 32.10 36.92 28.02
CA SER A 165 30.79 37.20 28.71
C SER A 165 30.47 38.73 28.71
N HIS A 166 29.24 39.12 29.13
CA HIS A 166 28.73 40.51 29.38
C HIS A 166 28.38 41.36 28.11
N THR A 167 27.35 42.23 28.01
CA THR A 167 26.17 42.69 28.81
C THR A 167 25.23 43.48 27.86
N GLY A 168 23.94 43.81 28.10
CA GLY A 168 23.00 43.53 29.20
C GLY A 168 22.13 44.76 29.58
N GLY A 169 20.80 44.74 29.36
CA GLY A 169 19.87 45.84 29.77
C GLY A 169 18.47 45.89 29.13
N THR A 170 17.43 45.91 29.97
CA THR A 170 16.00 46.26 29.76
C THR A 170 15.50 46.91 31.10
N PRO A 171 14.27 47.47 31.29
CA PRO A 171 13.08 47.55 30.39
C PRO A 171 12.27 48.90 30.39
N GLU A 172 11.17 48.91 29.61
CA GLU A 172 9.85 49.57 29.84
C GLU A 172 9.54 51.09 29.58
N PRO A 173 8.24 51.48 29.40
CA PRO A 173 7.73 52.69 28.69
C PRO A 173 7.03 53.68 29.68
N PRO A 174 5.96 54.51 29.40
CA PRO A 174 5.18 54.83 28.18
C PRO A 174 4.94 56.34 27.91
N GLU A 175 4.18 56.69 26.85
CA GLU A 175 2.96 57.55 26.93
C GLU A 175 2.32 57.87 25.54
N THR A 176 1.01 58.13 25.56
CA THR A 176 0.16 58.71 24.50
C THR A 176 -0.94 59.52 25.21
N PRO A 177 -1.88 60.24 24.55
CA PRO A 177 -1.93 60.79 23.19
C PRO A 177 -2.29 62.32 23.16
N THR A 178 -2.09 63.01 22.03
CA THR A 178 -2.88 64.25 21.74
C THR A 178 -3.28 64.41 20.27
N THR A 179 -4.57 64.72 20.14
CA THR A 179 -5.39 65.01 18.96
C THR A 179 -4.86 66.04 17.95
N GLY A 180 -5.08 65.78 16.65
CA GLY A 180 -5.01 66.78 15.58
C GLY A 180 -5.61 66.29 14.25
N LYS A 181 -6.73 66.89 13.81
CA LYS A 181 -7.38 66.71 12.48
C LYS A 181 -7.61 68.11 11.89
N PRO A 182 -7.91 68.27 10.58
CA PRO A 182 -7.66 67.37 9.44
C PRO A 182 -6.91 68.08 8.28
N SER A 183 -6.40 67.34 7.30
CA SER A 183 -6.10 67.89 5.97
C SER A 183 -6.44 66.88 4.87
N ALA A 184 -6.59 67.37 3.64
CA ALA A 184 -7.43 66.75 2.62
C ALA A 184 -6.75 65.63 1.80
N LEU A 185 -7.58 64.64 1.47
CA LEU A 185 -7.63 63.90 0.18
C LEU A 185 -6.31 63.50 -0.50
N THR A 186 -5.93 62.24 -0.33
CA THR A 186 -5.62 61.37 -1.48
C THR A 186 -6.39 60.05 -1.34
N GLN A 187 -7.51 59.91 -2.07
CA GLN A 187 -8.19 58.61 -2.21
C GLN A 187 -7.42 57.76 -3.24
N GLY A 188 -6.45 57.00 -2.77
CA GLY A 188 -5.88 55.89 -3.55
C GLY A 188 -6.89 54.74 -3.72
N PRO A 189 -6.78 53.90 -4.76
CA PRO A 189 -7.75 52.85 -5.06
C PRO A 189 -7.57 51.64 -4.14
N VAL A 190 -7.94 51.77 -2.86
CA VAL A 190 -7.83 50.68 -1.87
C VAL A 190 -8.64 49.43 -2.28
N LYS A 191 -9.73 49.62 -3.03
CA LYS A 191 -10.54 48.51 -3.55
C LYS A 191 -9.79 47.61 -4.53
N GLU A 192 -8.97 48.20 -5.41
CA GLU A 192 -8.16 47.44 -6.38
C GLU A 192 -7.06 46.61 -5.71
N THR A 193 -6.70 46.88 -4.45
CA THR A 193 -5.65 46.11 -3.76
C THR A 193 -6.16 44.83 -3.10
N LEU A 194 -7.35 44.83 -2.47
CA LEU A 194 -7.91 43.62 -1.88
C LEU A 194 -8.45 42.67 -2.97
N GLU A 195 -9.13 43.21 -3.97
CA GLU A 195 -9.71 42.44 -5.07
C GLU A 195 -8.59 41.84 -5.95
N SER A 196 -7.51 42.61 -6.24
CA SER A 196 -6.32 42.06 -6.90
C SER A 196 -5.53 41.09 -6.02
N ALA A 197 -5.48 41.25 -4.70
CA ALA A 197 -4.84 40.27 -3.81
C ALA A 197 -5.62 38.95 -3.77
N LEU A 198 -6.96 39.00 -3.74
CA LEU A 198 -7.81 37.81 -3.84
C LEU A 198 -7.67 37.15 -5.22
N LEU A 199 -7.63 37.92 -6.30
CA LEU A 199 -7.36 37.42 -7.66
C LEU A 199 -5.94 36.85 -7.81
N ALA A 200 -4.94 37.43 -7.14
CA ALA A 200 -3.58 36.90 -7.11
C ALA A 200 -3.49 35.58 -6.34
N LEU A 201 -4.16 35.47 -5.19
CA LEU A 201 -4.29 34.21 -4.44
C LEU A 201 -5.06 33.13 -5.21
N ASP A 202 -6.06 33.51 -6.01
CA ASP A 202 -6.75 32.60 -6.93
C ASP A 202 -5.91 32.22 -8.16
N ALA A 203 -5.00 33.09 -8.62
CA ALA A 203 -4.08 32.86 -9.74
C ALA A 203 -2.83 32.08 -9.34
N GLU A 204 -2.40 32.16 -8.07
CA GLU A 204 -1.33 31.36 -7.48
C GLU A 204 -1.76 29.94 -7.10
N LYS A 205 -2.99 29.51 -7.44
CA LYS A 205 -3.38 28.09 -7.38
C LYS A 205 -2.32 27.28 -8.12
N PRO A 206 -1.57 26.40 -7.42
CA PRO A 206 -0.58 25.55 -8.08
C PRO A 206 -1.27 24.79 -9.20
N LYS A 207 -0.57 24.57 -10.33
CA LYS A 207 -1.08 23.73 -11.42
C LYS A 207 -1.53 22.41 -10.81
N LYS A 208 -2.85 22.23 -10.62
CA LYS A 208 -3.38 21.17 -9.74
C LYS A 208 -2.74 19.86 -10.12
N LEU A 209 -1.91 19.33 -9.23
CA LEU A 209 -1.27 18.04 -9.43
C LEU A 209 -2.40 17.05 -9.23
N ARG A 210 -3.14 16.75 -10.29
CA ARG A 210 -4.43 16.10 -10.20
C ARG A 210 -4.22 14.62 -9.91
N PHE A 211 -3.98 14.32 -8.65
CA PHE A 211 -3.73 12.98 -8.16
C PHE A 211 -4.94 12.10 -8.49
N HIS A 212 -4.67 10.87 -8.92
CA HIS A 212 -5.73 9.89 -9.11
C HIS A 212 -6.11 9.34 -7.73
N PRO A 213 -7.39 9.21 -7.34
CA PRO A 213 -7.77 8.77 -5.98
C PRO A 213 -7.09 7.48 -5.50
N LYS A 214 -6.89 6.51 -6.41
CA LYS A 214 -6.09 5.28 -6.19
C LYS A 214 -4.67 5.53 -5.64
N GLN A 215 -4.02 6.66 -5.95
CA GLN A 215 -2.68 6.99 -5.48
C GLN A 215 -2.63 7.21 -3.96
N LEU A 216 -3.71 7.70 -3.35
CA LEU A 216 -3.79 7.88 -1.91
C LEU A 216 -3.66 6.55 -1.16
N TYR A 217 -4.24 5.47 -1.71
CA TYR A 217 -4.08 4.11 -1.18
C TYR A 217 -2.62 3.64 -1.25
N PHE A 218 -1.96 3.80 -2.40
CA PHE A 218 -0.58 3.35 -2.57
C PHE A 218 0.41 4.14 -1.71
N SER A 219 0.31 5.48 -1.65
CA SER A 219 1.15 6.29 -0.77
C SER A 219 0.89 6.02 0.71
N ALA A 220 -0.36 5.73 1.11
CA ALA A 220 -0.67 5.30 2.47
C ALA A 220 -0.02 3.94 2.79
N ARG A 221 -0.07 2.95 1.89
CA ARG A 221 0.61 1.65 2.06
C ARG A 221 2.13 1.74 2.03
N GLN A 222 2.69 2.75 1.35
CA GLN A 222 4.13 2.95 1.23
C GLN A 222 4.74 3.84 2.33
N GLY A 223 3.94 4.38 3.25
CA GLY A 223 4.45 5.25 4.32
C GLY A 223 4.76 6.69 3.89
N GLU A 224 4.25 7.13 2.73
CA GLU A 224 4.62 8.41 2.11
C GLU A 224 3.84 9.60 2.70
N LEU A 225 4.01 9.86 4.00
CA LEU A 225 3.26 10.86 4.78
C LEU A 225 3.10 12.23 4.07
N GLN A 226 4.18 12.76 3.48
CA GLN A 226 4.15 14.06 2.79
C GLN A 226 3.30 14.05 1.51
N LYS A 227 3.27 12.92 0.77
CA LYS A 227 2.41 12.75 -0.42
C LYS A 227 0.95 12.55 -0.01
N VAL A 228 0.70 11.78 1.06
CA VAL A 228 -0.64 11.63 1.65
C VAL A 228 -1.19 13.00 2.04
N LEU A 229 -0.44 13.81 2.80
CA LEU A 229 -0.83 15.17 3.18
C LEU A 229 -1.15 16.04 1.95
N MET A 230 -0.29 16.03 0.93
CA MET A 230 -0.50 16.80 -0.29
C MET A 230 -1.79 16.39 -1.05
N MET A 231 -2.07 15.08 -1.11
CA MET A 231 -3.28 14.56 -1.74
C MET A 231 -4.56 14.92 -0.98
N LEU A 232 -4.53 14.87 0.35
CA LEU A 232 -5.66 15.29 1.18
C LEU A 232 -5.92 16.80 1.06
N VAL A 233 -4.86 17.62 0.94
CA VAL A 233 -4.97 19.07 0.71
C VAL A 233 -5.51 19.42 -0.69
N ASP A 234 -5.22 18.64 -1.74
CA ASP A 234 -5.87 18.80 -3.07
C ASP A 234 -7.33 18.30 -3.09
N GLY A 235 -7.83 17.73 -1.99
CA GLY A 235 -9.21 17.30 -1.81
C GLY A 235 -9.51 15.88 -2.32
N ILE A 236 -8.51 14.99 -2.34
CA ILE A 236 -8.75 13.56 -2.61
C ILE A 236 -9.50 12.93 -1.44
N ASP A 237 -10.63 12.27 -1.73
CA ASP A 237 -11.46 11.59 -0.73
C ASP A 237 -10.70 10.43 -0.04
N PRO A 238 -10.49 10.47 1.29
CA PRO A 238 -9.82 9.40 2.03
C PRO A 238 -10.66 8.11 2.14
N ASN A 239 -11.94 8.14 1.76
CA ASN A 239 -12.84 6.99 1.78
C ASN A 239 -12.85 6.20 0.46
N TYR A 240 -12.04 6.58 -0.52
CA TYR A 240 -11.95 5.88 -1.80
C TYR A 240 -11.65 4.39 -1.62
N LYS A 241 -12.52 3.51 -2.14
CA LYS A 241 -12.39 2.05 -2.04
C LYS A 241 -11.70 1.48 -3.28
N MET A 242 -10.64 0.70 -3.08
CA MET A 242 -9.89 0.03 -4.15
C MET A 242 -10.64 -1.21 -4.65
N GLU A 243 -11.27 -1.11 -5.83
CA GLU A 243 -11.95 -2.23 -6.51
C GLU A 243 -11.06 -3.47 -6.70
N GLN A 244 -9.75 -3.28 -6.92
CA GLN A 244 -8.78 -4.36 -7.18
C GLN A 244 -8.05 -4.84 -5.90
N HIS A 245 -8.39 -4.31 -4.73
CA HIS A 245 -7.83 -4.73 -3.44
C HIS A 245 -8.96 -4.86 -2.40
N SER A 246 -9.88 -5.80 -2.63
CA SER A 246 -10.95 -6.17 -1.69
C SER A 246 -11.72 -4.97 -1.13
N ARG A 247 -11.99 -3.94 -1.96
CA ARG A 247 -12.69 -2.70 -1.58
C ARG A 247 -12.05 -1.93 -0.40
N ARG A 248 -10.78 -2.17 -0.09
CA ARG A 248 -10.04 -1.52 1.02
C ARG A 248 -9.80 -0.04 0.76
N THR A 249 -9.81 0.76 1.83
CA THR A 249 -9.54 2.22 1.81
C THR A 249 -8.06 2.51 2.13
N PRO A 250 -7.54 3.73 1.84
CA PRO A 250 -6.23 4.17 2.31
C PRO A 250 -5.98 3.94 3.80
N LEU A 251 -7.03 4.04 4.64
CA LEU A 251 -6.93 3.81 6.08
C LEU A 251 -6.65 2.34 6.42
N HIS A 252 -7.19 1.37 5.67
CA HIS A 252 -6.82 -0.04 5.84
C HIS A 252 -5.33 -0.25 5.56
N ALA A 253 -4.83 0.30 4.45
CA ALA A 253 -3.44 0.15 4.04
C ALA A 253 -2.46 0.83 5.01
N ALA A 254 -2.82 1.98 5.57
CA ALA A 254 -2.03 2.63 6.62
C ALA A 254 -2.05 1.84 7.93
N ALA A 255 -3.19 1.24 8.29
CA ALA A 255 -3.36 0.49 9.53
C ALA A 255 -2.68 -0.88 9.50
N GLU A 256 -2.79 -1.61 8.38
CA GLU A 256 -2.08 -2.86 8.07
C GLU A 256 -0.56 -2.71 8.19
N MET A 257 -0.02 -1.56 7.76
CA MET A 257 1.41 -1.26 7.81
C MET A 257 1.84 -0.51 9.09
N GLY A 258 0.91 -0.23 9.99
CA GLY A 258 1.19 0.39 11.29
C GLY A 258 1.55 1.88 11.25
N TYR A 259 1.33 2.59 10.15
CA TYR A 259 1.68 4.00 10.02
C TYR A 259 0.69 4.91 10.78
N THR A 260 0.89 5.04 12.10
CA THR A 260 0.00 5.79 12.99
C THR A 260 -0.20 7.24 12.55
N ASP A 261 0.85 7.92 12.08
CA ASP A 261 0.77 9.31 11.60
C ASP A 261 -0.08 9.46 10.32
N ILE A 262 -0.01 8.46 9.43
CA ILE A 262 -0.84 8.42 8.21
C ILE A 262 -2.29 8.10 8.58
N CYS A 263 -2.52 7.17 9.51
CA CYS A 263 -3.85 6.92 10.07
C CYS A 263 -4.42 8.21 10.68
N HIS A 264 -3.61 8.95 11.43
CA HIS A 264 -4.01 10.24 12.01
C HIS A 264 -4.42 11.24 10.93
N MET A 265 -3.59 11.44 9.91
CA MET A 265 -3.91 12.36 8.80
C MET A 265 -5.19 11.97 8.05
N LEU A 266 -5.38 10.67 7.77
CA LEU A 266 -6.57 10.18 7.07
C LEU A 266 -7.84 10.37 7.92
N VAL A 267 -7.79 10.09 9.22
CA VAL A 267 -8.91 10.29 10.15
C VAL A 267 -9.24 11.77 10.31
N GLN A 268 -8.24 12.66 10.44
CA GLN A 268 -8.49 14.11 10.45
C GLN A 268 -9.10 14.64 9.14
N ALA A 269 -8.83 13.98 8.01
CA ALA A 269 -9.46 14.29 6.72
C ALA A 269 -10.85 13.66 6.53
N GLY A 270 -11.39 12.94 7.53
CA GLY A 270 -12.73 12.34 7.46
C GLY A 270 -12.77 10.92 6.89
N ALA A 271 -11.69 10.14 7.03
CA ALA A 271 -11.74 8.70 6.79
C ALA A 271 -12.69 8.00 7.78
N ASN A 272 -13.63 7.21 7.26
CA ASN A 272 -14.53 6.38 8.05
C ASN A 272 -13.77 5.18 8.63
N LEU A 273 -13.60 5.22 9.96
CA LEU A 273 -12.92 4.22 10.80
C LEU A 273 -13.51 2.81 10.63
N ASP A 274 -14.82 2.70 10.46
CA ASP A 274 -15.57 1.43 10.40
C ASP A 274 -15.90 1.04 8.95
N SER A 275 -15.11 1.53 7.99
CA SER A 275 -15.22 1.09 6.60
C SER A 275 -14.83 -0.38 6.48
N CYS A 276 -15.74 -1.24 6.04
CA CYS A 276 -15.42 -2.64 5.74
C CYS A 276 -14.75 -2.83 4.36
N SER A 277 -13.82 -3.79 4.28
CA SER A 277 -13.34 -4.44 3.05
C SER A 277 -14.43 -5.37 2.46
N GLU A 278 -14.08 -6.13 1.42
CA GLU A 278 -14.91 -7.20 0.85
C GLU A 278 -15.03 -8.40 1.80
N ASP A 279 -13.94 -8.73 2.51
CA ASP A 279 -13.88 -9.73 3.58
C ASP A 279 -14.47 -9.21 4.92
N GLN A 280 -15.22 -8.11 4.88
CA GLN A 280 -15.83 -7.41 6.02
C GLN A 280 -14.83 -6.88 7.08
N ARG A 281 -13.54 -6.86 6.77
CA ARG A 281 -12.47 -6.40 7.67
C ARG A 281 -12.49 -4.88 7.84
N THR A 282 -12.25 -4.39 9.05
CA THR A 282 -12.05 -2.96 9.33
C THR A 282 -10.56 -2.60 9.44
N PRO A 283 -10.14 -1.33 9.26
CA PRO A 283 -8.76 -0.89 9.51
C PRO A 283 -8.22 -1.28 10.89
N LEU A 284 -9.08 -1.31 11.91
CA LEU A 284 -8.71 -1.74 13.26
C LEU A 284 -8.26 -3.21 13.28
N MET A 285 -8.99 -4.09 12.58
CA MET A 285 -8.63 -5.51 12.45
C MET A 285 -7.27 -5.69 11.76
N GLU A 286 -6.98 -4.89 10.73
CA GLU A 286 -5.69 -4.94 10.03
C GLU A 286 -4.53 -4.58 10.96
N ALA A 287 -4.69 -3.53 11.78
CA ALA A 287 -3.68 -3.15 12.76
C ALA A 287 -3.56 -4.17 13.91
N ALA A 288 -4.66 -4.82 14.31
CA ALA A 288 -4.66 -5.87 15.33
C ALA A 288 -3.97 -7.16 14.85
N GLU A 289 -4.28 -7.63 13.63
CA GLU A 289 -3.66 -8.81 13.02
C GLU A 289 -2.16 -8.60 12.77
N ASN A 290 -1.70 -7.37 12.50
CA ASN A 290 -0.29 -7.05 12.25
C ASN A 290 0.47 -6.51 13.49
N ASN A 291 -0.09 -6.64 14.69
CA ASN A 291 0.52 -6.24 15.97
C ASN A 291 0.85 -4.74 16.13
N HIS A 292 0.17 -3.85 15.38
CA HIS A 292 0.43 -2.41 15.41
C HIS A 292 -0.29 -1.74 16.58
N LEU A 293 0.14 -2.06 17.80
CA LEU A 293 -0.52 -1.69 19.06
C LEU A 293 -0.77 -0.18 19.20
N ASP A 294 0.16 0.69 18.79
CA ASP A 294 -0.02 2.14 18.92
C ASP A 294 -1.02 2.70 17.89
N THR A 295 -1.09 2.09 16.70
CA THR A 295 -2.15 2.35 15.71
C THR A 295 -3.51 1.85 16.20
N VAL A 296 -3.58 0.68 16.84
CA VAL A 296 -4.82 0.19 17.48
C VAL A 296 -5.27 1.14 18.60
N LYS A 297 -4.38 1.53 19.52
CA LYS A 297 -4.68 2.54 20.56
C LYS A 297 -5.19 3.86 19.95
N TYR A 298 -4.58 4.31 18.85
CA TYR A 298 -5.00 5.53 18.16
C TYR A 298 -6.40 5.39 17.56
N LEU A 299 -6.68 4.31 16.81
CA LEU A 299 -7.98 4.08 16.16
C LEU A 299 -9.11 3.91 17.19
N VAL A 300 -8.89 3.17 18.27
CA VAL A 300 -9.85 3.03 19.38
C VAL A 300 -10.11 4.38 20.04
N LYS A 301 -9.06 5.18 20.30
CA LYS A 301 -9.21 6.55 20.83
C LYS A 301 -9.92 7.50 19.86
N ALA A 302 -9.83 7.26 18.55
CA ALA A 302 -10.56 7.99 17.52
C ALA A 302 -12.04 7.57 17.40
N GLY A 303 -12.45 6.46 18.03
CA GLY A 303 -13.83 5.97 18.08
C GLY A 303 -14.13 4.75 17.20
N ALA A 304 -13.11 4.02 16.72
CA ALA A 304 -13.32 2.80 15.94
C ALA A 304 -13.99 1.71 16.79
N LEU A 305 -14.92 0.96 16.18
CA LEU A 305 -15.64 -0.13 16.85
C LEU A 305 -14.73 -1.33 17.11
N LEU A 306 -14.83 -1.92 18.31
CA LEU A 306 -14.02 -3.06 18.76
C LEU A 306 -14.64 -4.44 18.45
N ASP A 307 -15.96 -4.49 18.36
CA ASP A 307 -16.81 -5.66 18.16
C ASP A 307 -17.23 -6.02 16.72
N PRO A 308 -16.80 -5.34 15.63
CA PRO A 308 -17.02 -5.84 14.28
C PRO A 308 -16.50 -7.27 14.09
N LYS A 309 -17.13 -7.98 13.17
CA LYS A 309 -16.72 -9.30 12.70
C LYS A 309 -16.43 -9.28 11.21
N ASP A 310 -15.41 -10.02 10.80
CA ASP A 310 -15.09 -10.25 9.40
C ASP A 310 -15.98 -11.34 8.78
N SER A 311 -15.71 -11.72 7.53
CA SER A 311 -16.49 -12.72 6.79
C SER A 311 -16.41 -14.16 7.34
N GLU A 312 -15.51 -14.44 8.29
CA GLU A 312 -15.42 -15.73 9.01
C GLU A 312 -16.00 -15.62 10.44
N GLY A 313 -16.64 -14.49 10.77
CA GLY A 313 -17.11 -14.19 12.11
C GLY A 313 -16.00 -13.80 13.09
N SER A 314 -14.76 -13.61 12.60
CA SER A 314 -13.59 -13.32 13.41
C SER A 314 -13.54 -11.85 13.83
N SER A 315 -13.12 -11.61 15.09
CA SER A 315 -12.99 -10.28 15.68
C SER A 315 -11.52 -9.88 15.80
N CYS A 316 -11.22 -8.62 16.12
CA CYS A 316 -9.86 -8.18 16.46
C CYS A 316 -9.18 -9.08 17.51
N LEU A 317 -9.97 -9.65 18.43
CA LEU A 317 -9.48 -10.54 19.48
C LEU A 317 -9.14 -11.94 18.94
N HIS A 318 -9.94 -12.51 18.03
CA HIS A 318 -9.62 -13.77 17.34
C HIS A 318 -8.32 -13.63 16.53
N LEU A 319 -8.22 -12.58 15.71
CA LEU A 319 -7.08 -12.33 14.83
C LEU A 319 -5.78 -12.13 15.61
N ALA A 320 -5.81 -11.30 16.66
CA ALA A 320 -4.65 -11.09 17.52
C ALA A 320 -4.26 -12.36 18.30
N ALA A 321 -5.24 -13.20 18.69
CA ALA A 321 -4.97 -14.42 19.44
C ALA A 321 -4.38 -15.54 18.56
N LYS A 322 -4.88 -15.73 17.34
CA LYS A 322 -4.33 -16.64 16.33
C LYS A 322 -2.84 -16.38 16.05
N LYS A 323 -2.43 -15.10 16.02
CA LYS A 323 -1.04 -14.67 15.83
C LYS A 323 -0.19 -14.65 17.10
N GLY A 324 -0.79 -14.82 18.29
CA GLY A 324 -0.07 -14.80 19.57
C GLY A 324 0.31 -13.41 20.07
N HIS A 325 -0.37 -12.35 19.62
CA HIS A 325 -0.04 -10.96 19.95
C HIS A 325 -0.45 -10.60 21.38
N TYR A 326 0.37 -11.02 22.36
CA TYR A 326 0.08 -10.94 23.79
C TYR A 326 -0.34 -9.54 24.27
N ASP A 327 0.46 -8.51 24.00
CA ASP A 327 0.14 -7.15 24.46
C ASP A 327 -1.05 -6.52 23.71
N MET A 328 -1.28 -6.93 22.45
CA MET A 328 -2.47 -6.57 21.69
C MET A 328 -3.73 -7.15 22.35
N VAL A 329 -3.74 -8.45 22.61
CA VAL A 329 -4.86 -9.13 23.28
C VAL A 329 -5.08 -8.56 24.68
N LYS A 330 -4.02 -8.35 25.45
CA LYS A 330 -4.06 -7.73 26.79
C LYS A 330 -4.67 -6.32 26.77
N TYR A 331 -4.39 -5.54 25.72
CA TYR A 331 -5.00 -4.23 25.51
C TYR A 331 -6.48 -4.35 25.12
N LEU A 332 -6.83 -5.22 24.15
CA LEU A 332 -8.21 -5.43 23.72
C LEU A 332 -9.11 -5.85 24.90
N ILE A 333 -8.73 -6.91 25.65
CA ILE A 333 -9.49 -7.40 26.80
C ILE A 333 -9.45 -6.49 28.05
N SER A 334 -8.76 -5.34 27.98
CA SER A 334 -8.87 -4.31 29.02
C SER A 334 -10.07 -3.37 28.83
N HIS A 335 -10.79 -3.49 27.71
CA HIS A 335 -12.02 -2.76 27.44
C HIS A 335 -13.23 -3.58 27.89
N GLU A 336 -14.09 -3.00 28.73
CA GLU A 336 -15.22 -3.69 29.38
C GLU A 336 -16.24 -4.30 28.39
N LEU A 337 -16.30 -3.78 27.17
CA LEU A 337 -17.19 -4.26 26.11
C LEU A 337 -16.69 -5.52 25.40
N MET A 338 -15.42 -5.92 25.60
CA MET A 338 -14.84 -7.07 24.90
C MET A 338 -15.20 -8.38 25.57
N ASN A 339 -16.06 -9.16 24.91
CA ASN A 339 -16.33 -10.55 25.29
C ASN A 339 -15.11 -11.44 24.98
N VAL A 340 -14.39 -11.87 26.01
CA VAL A 340 -13.27 -12.83 25.89
C VAL A 340 -13.70 -14.21 25.35
N ASN A 341 -14.99 -14.52 25.50
CA ASN A 341 -15.66 -15.75 25.06
C ASN A 341 -16.49 -15.51 23.78
N CYS A 342 -16.13 -14.54 22.94
CA CYS A 342 -16.72 -14.44 21.62
C CYS A 342 -16.43 -15.72 20.82
N GLN A 343 -17.36 -16.13 19.97
CA GLN A 343 -17.17 -17.22 19.02
C GLN A 343 -17.20 -16.66 17.59
N ASP A 344 -16.34 -17.17 16.71
CA ASP A 344 -16.43 -16.95 15.26
C ASP A 344 -17.47 -17.89 14.62
N ASP A 345 -17.57 -17.91 13.28
CA ASP A 345 -18.60 -18.70 12.60
C ASP A 345 -18.31 -20.22 12.64
N GLY A 346 -17.08 -20.63 12.98
CA GLY A 346 -16.71 -22.01 13.30
C GLY A 346 -17.06 -22.41 14.75
N GLY A 347 -17.52 -21.46 15.57
CA GLY A 347 -17.73 -21.65 17.00
C GLY A 347 -16.44 -21.51 17.83
N TRP A 348 -15.33 -21.08 17.22
CA TRP A 348 -14.04 -21.01 17.91
C TRP A 348 -13.91 -19.74 18.73
N THR A 349 -13.31 -19.85 19.91
CA THR A 349 -13.00 -18.71 20.79
C THR A 349 -11.56 -18.22 20.58
N PRO A 350 -11.19 -17.01 21.06
CA PRO A 350 -9.80 -16.55 21.00
C PRO A 350 -8.84 -17.48 21.74
N MET A 351 -9.32 -18.18 22.78
CA MET A 351 -8.52 -19.19 23.49
C MET A 351 -8.30 -20.44 22.63
N ILE A 352 -9.29 -20.91 21.86
CA ILE A 352 -9.10 -22.04 20.95
C ILE A 352 -8.05 -21.70 19.89
N TRP A 353 -8.15 -20.52 19.26
CA TRP A 353 -7.12 -20.03 18.33
C TRP A 353 -5.73 -19.91 18.98
N ALA A 354 -5.64 -19.40 20.21
CA ALA A 354 -4.37 -19.34 20.94
C ALA A 354 -3.80 -20.74 21.25
N THR A 355 -4.67 -21.71 21.53
CA THR A 355 -4.31 -23.10 21.85
C THR A 355 -3.81 -23.87 20.63
N GLU A 356 -4.50 -23.80 19.49
CA GLU A 356 -4.08 -24.49 18.25
C GLU A 356 -2.66 -24.05 17.83
N TYR A 357 -2.40 -22.74 17.86
CA TYR A 357 -1.10 -22.15 17.52
C TYR A 357 -0.07 -22.16 18.67
N LYS A 358 -0.38 -22.83 19.78
CA LYS A 358 0.52 -23.06 20.95
C LYS A 358 1.00 -21.79 21.66
N HIS A 359 0.20 -20.74 21.71
CA HIS A 359 0.52 -19.48 22.40
C HIS A 359 0.29 -19.62 23.92
N VAL A 360 1.12 -20.43 24.59
CA VAL A 360 0.94 -20.86 25.99
C VAL A 360 0.66 -19.69 26.95
N ASP A 361 1.48 -18.63 26.92
CA ASP A 361 1.32 -17.48 27.82
C ASP A 361 0.07 -16.64 27.50
N LEU A 362 -0.38 -16.67 26.25
CA LEU A 362 -1.65 -16.06 25.87
C LEU A 362 -2.84 -16.86 26.38
N VAL A 363 -2.78 -18.20 26.36
CA VAL A 363 -3.79 -19.06 27.00
C VAL A 363 -3.84 -18.80 28.51
N LYS A 364 -2.68 -18.68 29.19
CA LYS A 364 -2.62 -18.28 30.61
C LYS A 364 -3.29 -16.91 30.84
N LEU A 365 -3.04 -15.92 29.99
CA LEU A 365 -3.66 -14.60 30.07
C LEU A 365 -5.19 -14.67 29.90
N LEU A 366 -5.67 -15.30 28.82
CA LEU A 366 -7.10 -15.44 28.53
C LEU A 366 -7.83 -16.19 29.67
N HIS A 367 -7.24 -17.27 30.17
CA HIS A 367 -7.77 -18.02 31.31
C HIS A 367 -7.86 -17.16 32.57
N SER A 368 -6.80 -16.39 32.89
CA SER A 368 -6.81 -15.43 34.02
C SER A 368 -7.83 -14.30 33.89
N LYS A 369 -8.41 -14.13 32.69
CA LYS A 369 -9.41 -13.11 32.33
C LYS A 369 -10.82 -13.68 32.16
N GLY A 370 -11.05 -14.93 32.57
CA GLY A 370 -12.38 -15.55 32.58
C GLY A 370 -12.81 -16.16 31.25
N ALA A 371 -11.84 -16.50 30.38
CA ALA A 371 -12.13 -17.34 29.23
C ALA A 371 -12.60 -18.74 29.68
N ASP A 372 -13.71 -19.20 29.13
CA ASP A 372 -14.37 -20.45 29.50
C ASP A 372 -13.83 -21.62 28.66
N ILE A 373 -13.19 -22.57 29.36
CA ILE A 373 -12.57 -23.76 28.78
C ILE A 373 -13.58 -24.83 28.33
N HIS A 374 -14.86 -24.68 28.69
CA HIS A 374 -15.94 -25.62 28.38
C HIS A 374 -16.76 -25.24 27.15
N ILE A 375 -16.51 -24.07 26.54
CA ILE A 375 -17.14 -23.69 25.27
C ILE A 375 -16.76 -24.71 24.19
N ARG A 376 -17.78 -25.14 23.45
CA ARG A 376 -17.68 -26.06 22.32
C ARG A 376 -17.72 -25.30 21.01
N ASP A 377 -16.91 -25.72 20.05
CA ASP A 377 -17.03 -25.31 18.65
C ASP A 377 -18.18 -26.05 17.93
N ASN A 378 -18.35 -25.80 16.63
CA ASN A 378 -19.40 -26.44 15.82
C ASN A 378 -19.22 -27.97 15.63
N GLU A 379 -18.04 -28.51 15.93
CA GLU A 379 -17.76 -29.95 15.95
C GLU A 379 -17.88 -30.55 17.36
N GLU A 380 -18.38 -29.78 18.32
CA GLU A 380 -18.43 -30.13 19.75
C GLU A 380 -17.06 -30.34 20.43
N ASN A 381 -15.96 -29.92 19.81
CA ASN A 381 -14.64 -29.95 20.44
C ASN A 381 -14.57 -28.86 21.53
N ILE A 382 -14.05 -29.22 22.70
CA ILE A 382 -13.64 -28.26 23.74
C ILE A 382 -12.16 -27.88 23.56
N CYS A 383 -11.67 -26.85 24.25
CA CYS A 383 -10.30 -26.36 24.09
C CYS A 383 -9.21 -27.46 24.30
N LEU A 384 -9.49 -28.49 25.11
CA LEU A 384 -8.56 -29.61 25.34
C LEU A 384 -8.38 -30.51 24.11
N HIS A 385 -9.39 -30.67 23.25
CA HIS A 385 -9.24 -31.35 21.94
C HIS A 385 -8.23 -30.63 21.05
N TRP A 386 -8.26 -29.30 21.04
CA TRP A 386 -7.34 -28.47 20.28
C TRP A 386 -5.92 -28.47 20.85
N ALA A 387 -5.77 -28.52 22.18
CA ALA A 387 -4.47 -28.72 22.83
C ALA A 387 -3.85 -30.09 22.49
N ALA A 388 -4.68 -31.13 22.45
CA ALA A 388 -4.32 -32.48 22.02
C ALA A 388 -3.94 -32.55 20.53
N PHE A 389 -4.72 -31.92 19.64
CA PHE A 389 -4.44 -31.82 18.20
C PHE A 389 -3.09 -31.13 17.92
N ALA A 390 -2.90 -29.95 18.50
CA ALA A 390 -1.65 -29.22 18.43
C ALA A 390 -0.48 -30.03 19.01
N GLY A 391 -0.74 -30.83 20.05
CA GLY A 391 0.28 -31.48 20.86
C GLY A 391 1.02 -30.43 21.69
N SER A 392 0.29 -29.71 22.53
CA SER A 392 0.86 -28.77 23.51
C SER A 392 0.62 -29.29 24.92
N VAL A 393 1.63 -29.98 25.47
CA VAL A 393 1.58 -30.58 26.80
C VAL A 393 1.29 -29.51 27.87
N GLU A 394 2.00 -28.37 27.83
CA GLU A 394 1.78 -27.27 28.78
C GLU A 394 0.35 -26.74 28.77
N ILE A 395 -0.28 -26.61 27.59
CA ILE A 395 -1.68 -26.13 27.51
C ILE A 395 -2.64 -27.22 28.00
N ALA A 396 -2.41 -28.49 27.65
CA ALA A 396 -3.20 -29.60 28.18
C ALA A 396 -3.12 -29.68 29.72
N GLU A 397 -1.92 -29.53 30.30
CA GLU A 397 -1.72 -29.46 31.76
C GLU A 397 -2.48 -28.28 32.41
N ILE A 398 -2.43 -27.08 31.80
CA ILE A 398 -3.17 -25.90 32.29
C ILE A 398 -4.69 -26.15 32.29
N LEU A 399 -5.21 -26.74 31.21
CA LEU A 399 -6.64 -27.05 31.07
C LEU A 399 -7.07 -28.15 32.05
N LEU A 400 -6.28 -29.22 32.20
CA LEU A 400 -6.55 -30.31 33.15
C LEU A 400 -6.47 -29.84 34.61
N ALA A 401 -5.50 -28.99 34.96
CA ALA A 401 -5.42 -28.35 36.28
C ALA A 401 -6.66 -27.48 36.58
N SER A 402 -7.27 -26.92 35.53
CA SER A 402 -8.52 -26.15 35.59
C SER A 402 -9.78 -27.03 35.56
N LYS A 403 -9.64 -28.35 35.70
CA LYS A 403 -10.73 -29.36 35.70
C LYS A 403 -11.51 -29.47 34.38
N CYS A 404 -10.82 -29.26 33.25
CA CYS A 404 -11.37 -29.57 31.93
C CYS A 404 -11.76 -31.07 31.83
N ASP A 405 -12.83 -31.38 31.09
CA ASP A 405 -13.33 -32.76 30.95
C ASP A 405 -12.52 -33.54 29.91
N LEU A 406 -11.61 -34.39 30.38
CA LEU A 406 -10.82 -35.29 29.54
C LEU A 406 -11.63 -36.40 28.83
N GLN A 407 -12.89 -36.62 29.21
CA GLN A 407 -13.80 -37.59 28.59
C GLN A 407 -14.84 -36.92 27.68
N ALA A 408 -14.75 -35.61 27.47
CA ALA A 408 -15.63 -34.90 26.55
C ALA A 408 -15.47 -35.48 25.14
N ALA A 409 -16.57 -35.99 24.58
CA ALA A 409 -16.65 -36.43 23.20
C ALA A 409 -17.16 -35.30 22.29
N ASN A 410 -16.55 -35.20 21.11
CA ASN A 410 -16.97 -34.33 20.00
C ASN A 410 -18.02 -35.04 19.12
N ILE A 411 -18.47 -34.43 18.00
CA ILE A 411 -19.48 -35.02 17.09
C ILE A 411 -19.08 -36.37 16.47
N HIS A 412 -17.79 -36.71 16.48
CA HIS A 412 -17.26 -37.97 15.94
C HIS A 412 -17.12 -39.05 17.02
N GLY A 413 -17.36 -38.73 18.30
CA GLY A 413 -17.03 -39.60 19.43
C GLY A 413 -15.53 -39.58 19.80
N ASP A 414 -14.75 -38.66 19.23
CA ASP A 414 -13.35 -38.47 19.61
C ASP A 414 -13.27 -37.72 20.95
N THR A 415 -12.48 -38.25 21.88
CA THR A 415 -12.00 -37.54 23.07
C THR A 415 -10.68 -36.83 22.74
N PRO A 416 -10.17 -35.92 23.58
CA PRO A 416 -8.85 -35.34 23.38
C PRO A 416 -7.75 -36.40 23.24
N LEU A 417 -7.85 -37.53 23.97
CA LEU A 417 -6.93 -38.65 23.85
C LEU A 417 -7.00 -39.34 22.47
N HIS A 418 -8.20 -39.52 21.90
CA HIS A 418 -8.35 -40.08 20.54
C HIS A 418 -7.66 -39.18 19.50
N ILE A 419 -7.79 -37.86 19.63
CA ILE A 419 -7.11 -36.89 18.75
C ILE A 419 -5.59 -36.92 18.95
N ALA A 420 -5.09 -36.84 20.19
CA ALA A 420 -3.66 -36.89 20.47
C ALA A 420 -3.00 -38.16 19.91
N ALA A 421 -3.67 -39.31 20.04
CA ALA A 421 -3.21 -40.58 19.48
C ALA A 421 -3.22 -40.57 17.93
N ARG A 422 -4.29 -40.07 17.30
CA ARG A 422 -4.42 -39.97 15.83
C ARG A 422 -3.35 -39.06 15.21
N GLU A 423 -3.08 -37.93 15.84
CA GLU A 423 -2.07 -36.95 15.40
C GLU A 423 -0.63 -37.28 15.87
N ASN A 424 -0.41 -38.48 16.43
CA ASN A 424 0.89 -38.97 16.91
C ASN A 424 1.55 -38.05 17.97
N ARG A 425 0.75 -37.40 18.81
CA ARG A 425 1.19 -36.49 19.89
C ARG A 425 1.46 -37.26 21.19
N TYR A 426 2.35 -38.24 21.15
CA TYR A 426 2.58 -39.20 22.25
C TYR A 426 2.99 -38.59 23.60
N GLU A 427 3.53 -37.37 23.62
CA GLU A 427 3.84 -36.65 24.88
C GLU A 427 2.62 -35.94 25.50
N CYS A 428 1.57 -35.73 24.70
CA CYS A 428 0.33 -35.04 25.07
C CYS A 428 -0.84 -36.02 25.31
N ALA A 429 -0.65 -37.30 24.96
CA ALA A 429 -1.60 -38.40 25.11
C ALA A 429 -1.38 -39.14 26.45
#